data_AF-A0A535AXN7-F1
#
_entry.id   AF-A0A535AXN7-F1
#
_cell.length_a   1.000
_cell.length_b   1.000
_cell.length_c   1.000
_cell.angle_alpha   90.00
_cell.angle_beta   90.00
_cell.angle_gamma   90.00
#
_symmetry.space_group_name_H-M   'P 1'
#
loop_
_entity.id
_entity.type
_entity.pdbx_description
1 polymer ?
#
loop_
_entity_poly.entity_id
_entity_poly.type
_entity_poly.pdbx_seq_one_letter_code
_entity_poly.pdbx_strand_id
1 'polypeptide(L)'
;MAIQSIDERDGTVHLVFPYGKNTGLTEGAVLEVVRESSAEILGVVEVVEAHDRICWARPVDRRAAEFWEHLEDRMKKDFSPPADTVGRTYQITALAMSDLLTMLRRN
;
A
#
# COMPACT_ATOMS: atom_id res chain seq x y z
N MET A 1 0.50 -3.74 -8.39
CA MET A 1 1.11 -2.42 -8.73
C MET A 1 2.25 -2.19 -7.77
N ALA A 2 3.45 -1.81 -8.20
CA ALA A 2 4.58 -1.62 -7.28
C ALA A 2 4.49 -0.27 -6.53
N ILE A 3 4.96 -0.22 -5.29
CA ILE A 3 5.04 1.04 -4.53
C ILE A 3 6.20 1.86 -5.12
N GLN A 4 5.96 3.15 -5.40
CA GLN A 4 6.99 4.04 -5.96
C GLN A 4 7.66 4.89 -4.89
N SER A 5 6.88 5.41 -3.95
CA SER A 5 7.40 6.24 -2.88
C SER A 5 6.47 6.23 -1.67
N ILE A 6 6.97 6.82 -0.59
CA ILE A 6 6.21 7.12 0.60
C ILE A 6 6.21 8.63 0.78
N ASP A 7 5.04 9.18 1.06
CA ASP A 7 4.86 10.58 1.43
C ASP A 7 4.31 10.64 2.86
N GLU A 8 4.64 11.69 3.60
CA GLU A 8 4.06 11.94 4.92
C GLU A 8 3.17 13.17 4.82
N ARG A 9 1.87 12.99 5.08
CA ARG A 9 0.88 14.07 5.07
C ARG A 9 0.06 14.00 6.34
N ASP A 10 -0.07 15.14 7.01
CA ASP A 10 -0.84 15.26 8.26
C ASP A 10 -0.46 14.22 9.33
N GLY A 11 0.84 13.91 9.45
CA GLY A 11 1.36 12.91 10.38
C GLY A 11 0.97 11.47 10.05
N THR A 12 0.48 11.22 8.83
CA THR A 12 0.12 9.90 8.33
C THR A 12 0.97 9.53 7.11
N VAL A 13 1.49 8.32 7.13
CA VAL A 13 2.24 7.72 6.03
C VAL A 13 1.30 7.40 4.87
N HIS A 14 1.66 7.81 3.67
CA HIS A 14 0.92 7.55 2.44
C HIS A 14 1.82 6.79 1.45
N LEU A 15 1.33 5.66 0.95
CA LEU A 15 1.95 4.93 -0.13
C LEU A 15 1.55 5.55 -1.46
N VAL A 16 2.53 5.83 -2.31
CA VAL A 16 2.32 6.38 -3.65
C VAL A 16 2.62 5.30 -4.68
N PHE A 17 1.68 5.05 -5.60
CA PHE A 17 1.84 4.03 -6.62
C PHE A 17 1.05 4.34 -7.90
N PRO A 18 1.53 3.89 -9.07
CA PRO A 18 0.85 4.11 -10.33
C PRO A 18 -0.28 3.09 -10.52
N TYR A 19 -1.34 3.50 -11.21
CA TYR A 19 -2.44 2.61 -11.61
C TYR A 19 -2.77 2.69 -13.10
N GLY A 20 -3.33 1.61 -13.64
CA GLY A 20 -3.68 1.50 -15.05
C GLY A 20 -4.98 2.25 -15.38
N LYS A 21 -5.12 2.71 -16.62
CA LYS A 21 -6.36 3.35 -17.14
C LYS A 21 -7.62 2.49 -16.93
N ASN A 22 -7.46 1.17 -16.88
CA ASN A 22 -8.58 0.22 -16.75
C ASN A 22 -8.82 -0.26 -15.32
N THR A 23 -8.02 0.20 -14.34
CA THR A 23 -8.04 -0.36 -12.98
C THR A 23 -9.12 0.26 -12.10
N GLY A 24 -9.79 1.33 -12.54
CA GLY A 24 -11.00 1.87 -11.90
C GLY A 24 -10.85 2.18 -10.41
N LEU A 25 -9.64 2.49 -9.94
CA LEU A 25 -9.41 2.81 -8.54
C LEU A 25 -10.11 4.13 -8.21
N THR A 26 -10.83 4.11 -7.10
CA THR A 26 -11.60 5.23 -6.57
C THR A 26 -11.20 5.46 -5.12
N GLU A 27 -11.41 6.68 -4.63
CA GLU A 27 -11.26 6.97 -3.20
C GLU A 27 -12.15 6.06 -2.36
N GLY A 28 -11.61 5.58 -1.24
CA GLY A 28 -12.22 4.57 -0.38
C GLY A 28 -11.97 3.12 -0.82
N ALA A 29 -11.29 2.89 -1.95
CA ALA A 29 -10.90 1.54 -2.35
C ALA A 29 -9.89 0.96 -1.34
N VAL A 30 -10.15 -0.25 -0.84
CA VAL A 30 -9.27 -0.95 0.09
C VAL A 30 -8.42 -1.95 -0.69
N LEU A 31 -7.10 -1.92 -0.44
CA LEU A 31 -6.10 -2.69 -1.15
C LEU A 31 -5.18 -3.41 -0.16
N GLU A 32 -4.63 -4.54 -0.60
CA GLU A 32 -3.62 -5.27 0.16
C GLU A 32 -2.23 -4.90 -0.31
N VAL A 33 -1.31 -4.80 0.64
CA VAL A 33 0.12 -4.77 0.38
C VAL A 33 0.67 -6.17 0.59
N VAL A 34 1.20 -6.76 -0.47
CA VAL A 34 1.74 -8.11 -0.48
C VAL A 34 3.23 -8.12 -0.76
N ARG A 35 3.95 -9.11 -0.21
CA ARG A 35 5.33 -9.40 -0.59
C ARG A 35 5.36 -10.08 -1.96
N GLU A 36 6.09 -9.51 -2.92
CA GLU A 36 6.15 -10.02 -4.29
C GLU A 36 6.61 -11.49 -4.36
N SER A 37 7.61 -11.86 -3.56
CA SER A 37 8.21 -13.20 -3.59
C SER A 37 7.35 -14.31 -3.01
N SER A 38 6.39 -14.00 -2.14
CA SER A 38 5.62 -15.00 -1.40
C SER A 38 4.10 -14.83 -1.47
N ALA A 39 3.62 -13.72 -2.02
CA ALA A 39 2.22 -13.28 -1.95
C ALA A 39 1.68 -13.18 -0.51
N GLU A 40 2.57 -13.05 0.48
CA GLU A 40 2.20 -12.81 1.88
C GLU A 40 1.58 -11.42 2.03
N ILE A 41 0.40 -11.33 2.65
CA ILE A 41 -0.25 -10.06 2.99
C ILE A 41 0.46 -9.45 4.19
N LEU A 42 1.02 -8.27 4.01
CA LEU A 42 1.80 -7.53 5.03
C LEU A 42 1.00 -6.41 5.68
N GLY A 43 -0.03 -5.92 4.99
CA GLY A 43 -0.90 -4.87 5.52
C GLY A 43 -1.99 -4.49 4.55
N VAL A 44 -2.91 -3.66 5.03
CA VAL A 44 -4.06 -3.15 4.27
C VAL A 44 -4.01 -1.63 4.23
N VAL A 45 -4.29 -1.08 3.05
CA VAL A 45 -4.34 0.36 2.80
C VAL A 45 -5.67 0.77 2.17
N GLU A 46 -6.07 2.01 2.39
CA GLU A 46 -7.23 2.64 1.77
C GLU A 46 -6.77 3.77 0.87
N VAL A 47 -7.26 3.80 -0.37
CA VAL A 47 -7.04 4.90 -1.31
C VAL A 47 -7.74 6.15 -0.79
N VAL A 48 -6.97 7.21 -0.57
CA VAL A 48 -7.49 8.52 -0.13
C VAL A 48 -7.52 9.55 -1.24
N GLU A 49 -6.71 9.35 -2.28
CA GLU A 49 -6.62 10.26 -3.42
C GLU A 49 -6.16 9.46 -4.65
N ALA A 50 -6.82 9.67 -5.80
CA ALA A 50 -6.43 9.05 -7.06
C ALA A 50 -6.66 10.01 -8.24
N HIS A 51 -5.56 10.54 -8.79
CA HIS A 51 -5.60 11.41 -9.97
C HIS A 51 -4.39 11.16 -10.86
N ASP A 52 -4.51 11.48 -12.16
CA ASP A 52 -3.41 11.39 -13.14
C ASP A 52 -2.64 10.07 -13.18
N ARG A 53 -3.32 8.94 -12.89
CA ARG A 53 -2.72 7.58 -12.81
C ARG A 53 -1.77 7.37 -11.63
N ILE A 54 -1.80 8.26 -10.65
CA ILE A 54 -1.09 8.14 -9.38
C ILE A 54 -2.11 8.02 -8.26
N CYS A 55 -1.87 7.09 -7.36
CA CYS A 55 -2.72 6.80 -6.23
C CYS A 55 -1.95 7.04 -4.93
N TRP A 56 -2.63 7.64 -3.95
CA TRP A 56 -2.18 7.76 -2.58
C TRP A 56 -3.08 6.91 -1.71
N ALA A 57 -2.48 6.00 -0.96
CA ALA A 57 -3.21 5.15 -0.01
C ALA A 57 -2.58 5.21 1.38
N ARG A 58 -3.43 5.29 2.41
CA ARG A 58 -3.00 5.30 3.81
C ARG A 58 -3.17 3.92 4.44
N PRO A 59 -2.30 3.52 5.39
CA PRO A 59 -2.54 2.35 6.24
C PRO A 59 -3.87 2.43 6.98
N VAL A 60 -4.63 1.34 6.96
CA VAL A 60 -5.88 1.21 7.76
C VAL A 60 -5.85 0.04 8.74
N ASP A 61 -4.92 -0.90 8.58
CA ASP A 61 -4.73 -1.98 9.55
C ASP A 61 -3.70 -1.60 10.62
N ARG A 62 -4.18 -1.51 11.87
CA ARG A 62 -3.36 -1.27 13.07
C ARG A 62 -2.48 -2.45 13.46
N ARG A 63 -2.79 -3.68 13.01
CA ARG A 63 -2.02 -4.88 13.31
C ARG A 63 -0.67 -4.92 12.59
N ALA A 64 -0.52 -4.11 11.53
CA ALA A 64 0.69 -4.01 10.72
C ALA A 64 1.56 -2.79 11.07
N ALA A 65 1.40 -2.19 12.25
CA ALA A 65 2.14 -0.97 12.66
C ALA A 65 3.67 -1.11 12.49
N GLU A 66 4.24 -2.22 12.95
CA GLU A 66 5.68 -2.49 12.83
C GLU A 66 6.15 -2.58 11.37
N PHE A 67 5.30 -3.13 10.48
CA PHE A 67 5.58 -3.19 9.06
C PHE A 67 5.61 -1.79 8.43
N TRP A 68 4.65 -0.93 8.76
CA TRP A 68 4.58 0.43 8.23
C TRP A 68 5.77 1.28 8.68
N GLU A 69 6.13 1.22 9.96
CA GLU A 69 7.31 1.91 10.49
C GLU A 69 8.59 1.40 9.82
N HIS A 70 8.73 0.08 9.66
CA HIS A 70 9.88 -0.50 8.96
C HIS A 70 9.96 -0.07 7.49
N LEU A 71 8.82 -0.05 6.79
CA LEU A 71 8.73 0.35 5.39
C LEU A 71 9.07 1.84 5.21
N GLU A 72 8.54 2.69 6.09
CA GLU A 72 8.84 4.11 6.15
C GLU A 72 10.34 4.37 6.37
N ASP A 73 10.92 3.73 7.38
CA ASP A 73 12.34 3.84 7.69
C ASP A 73 13.21 3.41 6.50
N ARG A 74 12.83 2.34 5.81
CA ARG A 74 13.57 1.80 4.66
C ARG A 74 13.50 2.67 3.40
N MET A 75 12.40 3.39 3.20
CA MET A 75 12.25 4.27 2.02
C MET A 75 12.71 5.70 2.28
N LYS A 76 12.63 6.20 3.53
CA LYS A 76 13.10 7.55 3.91
C LYS A 76 14.58 7.60 4.23
N LYS A 77 15.14 6.57 4.88
CA LYS A 77 16.58 6.50 5.13
C LYS A 77 17.23 5.90 3.89
N ASP A 78 18.19 6.63 3.35
CA ASP A 78 18.96 6.38 2.12
C ASP A 78 19.81 5.09 2.18
N PHE A 79 19.19 3.95 2.51
CA PHE A 79 19.84 2.67 2.70
C PHE A 79 19.86 1.89 1.39
N SER A 80 21.01 1.28 1.11
CA SER A 80 21.11 0.24 0.11
C SER A 80 20.21 -0.95 0.47
N PRO A 81 19.42 -1.47 -0.47
CA PRO A 81 19.34 -1.08 -1.89
C PRO A 81 18.40 0.13 -2.12
N PRO A 82 18.59 0.88 -3.23
CA PRO A 82 17.81 2.09 -3.55
C PRO A 82 16.30 1.92 -3.36
N ALA A 83 15.58 2.99 -3.04
CA ALA A 83 14.11 2.98 -2.83
C ALA A 83 13.33 2.24 -3.93
N ASP A 84 13.78 2.36 -5.20
CA ASP A 84 13.21 1.62 -6.35
C ASP A 84 13.29 0.10 -6.23
N THR A 85 14.25 -0.43 -5.46
CA THR A 85 14.44 -1.87 -5.21
C THR A 85 13.55 -2.34 -4.06
N VAL A 86 13.39 -1.50 -3.04
CA VAL A 86 12.48 -1.75 -1.89
C VAL A 86 11.03 -1.70 -2.37
N GLY A 87 10.65 -0.71 -3.17
CA GLY A 87 9.31 -0.55 -3.74
C GLY A 87 8.88 -1.69 -4.68
N ARG A 88 9.84 -2.38 -5.32
CA ARG A 88 9.57 -3.60 -6.11
C ARG A 88 9.32 -4.84 -5.27
N THR A 89 9.84 -4.88 -4.04
CA THR A 89 9.64 -6.01 -3.11
C THR A 89 8.17 -6.13 -2.68
N TYR A 90 7.42 -5.03 -2.75
CA TYR A 90 6.05 -4.94 -2.30
C TYR A 90 5.12 -4.58 -3.46
N GLN A 91 4.02 -5.30 -3.55
CA GLN A 91 2.98 -5.04 -4.54
C GLN A 91 1.68 -4.68 -3.86
N ILE A 92 0.97 -3.73 -4.45
CA ILE A 92 -0.41 -3.40 -4.11
C ILE A 92 -1.34 -4.18 -5.02
N THR A 93 -2.23 -4.94 -4.41
CA THR A 93 -3.25 -5.75 -5.08
C THR A 93 -4.64 -5.29 -4.65
N ALA A 94 -5.56 -5.22 -5.59
CA ALA A 94 -6.96 -4.96 -5.25
C ALA A 94 -7.51 -6.15 -4.45
N LEU A 95 -8.17 -5.87 -3.32
CA LEU A 95 -8.90 -6.90 -2.60
C LEU A 95 -9.95 -7.49 -3.53
N ALA A 96 -9.96 -8.82 -3.66
CA ALA A 96 -11.12 -9.49 -4.23
C ALA A 96 -12.30 -9.18 -3.30
N MET A 97 -13.37 -8.64 -3.86
CA MET A 97 -14.55 -8.13 -3.11
C MET A 97 -15.18 -9.19 -2.18
N SER A 98 -14.90 -10.48 -2.42
CA SER A 98 -15.30 -11.62 -1.57
C SER A 98 -14.60 -11.67 -0.21
N ASP A 99 -13.36 -11.18 -0.09
CA ASP A 99 -12.55 -11.33 1.13
C ASP A 99 -12.84 -10.22 2.16
N LEU A 100 -13.24 -9.03 1.70
CA LEU A 100 -13.58 -7.87 2.54
C LEU A 100 -14.79 -8.15 3.45
N LEU A 101 -15.81 -8.83 2.92
CA LEU A 101 -16.98 -9.27 3.69
C LEU A 101 -16.62 -10.32 4.76
N THR A 102 -15.56 -11.08 4.53
CA THR A 102 -15.10 -12.12 5.47
C THR A 102 -14.25 -11.53 6.60
N MET A 103 -13.43 -10.51 6.31
CA MET A 103 -12.67 -9.78 7.32
C MET A 103 -13.56 -8.90 8.19
N LEU A 104 -14.56 -8.22 7.62
CA LEU A 104 -15.50 -7.38 8.38
C LEU A 104 -16.49 -8.19 9.24
N ARG A 105 -16.76 -9.46 8.90
CA ARG A 105 -17.63 -10.35 9.70
C ARG A 105 -16.93 -11.05 10.87
N ARG A 106 -15.60 -10.91 10.99
CA ARG A 106 -14.80 -11.56 12.05
C ARG A 106 -14.39 -10.64 13.20
N ASN A 107 -14.82 -9.39 13.20
CA ASN A 107 -14.83 -8.50 14.37
C ASN A 107 -16.25 -8.33 14.89
#